data_AF-A0A955LMR0-F1
#
_entry.id   AF-A0A955LMR0-F1
#
_cell.length_a   1.000
_cell.length_b   1.000
_cell.length_c   1.000
_cell.angle_alpha   90.00
_cell.angle_beta   90.00
_cell.angle_gamma   90.00
#
_symmetry.space_group_name_H-M   'P 1'
#
loop_
_entity.id
_entity.type
_entity.pdbx_description
1 polymer ?
#
loop_
_entity_poly.entity_id
_entity_poly.type
_entity_poly.pdbx_seq_one_letter_code
_entity_poly.pdbx_strand_id
1 'polypeptide(L)'
;MLKVLKIKNKGQSAIEYSVILIVLMGAFLASANYFKRGVQGRWKESTDSLGDQYDPRTSNGLIIHRLISNQATALTAISTPQGLQTTRQDQTNSLELKSGSINVGAY
;
A
#
# COMPACT_ATOMS: atom_id res chain seq x y z
N MET A 1 -51.03 21.55 22.49
CA MET A 1 -50.21 21.66 23.71
C MET A 1 -49.31 20.42 23.78
N LEU A 2 -48.03 20.57 23.42
CA LEU A 2 -47.03 19.49 23.34
C LEU A 2 -46.89 18.79 24.70
N LYS A 3 -47.25 17.51 24.75
CA LYS A 3 -46.99 16.66 25.91
C LYS A 3 -45.58 16.07 25.75
N VAL A 4 -44.62 16.79 26.32
CA VAL A 4 -43.21 16.42 26.45
C VAL A 4 -43.08 14.93 26.80
N LEU A 5 -42.44 14.17 25.91
CA LEU A 5 -42.02 12.80 26.15
C LEU A 5 -41.12 12.82 27.40
N LYS A 6 -41.64 12.34 28.53
CA LYS A 6 -40.80 12.00 29.68
C LYS A 6 -39.89 10.85 29.26
N ILE A 7 -38.66 11.19 28.85
CA ILE A 7 -37.56 10.23 28.72
C ILE A 7 -37.35 9.65 30.13
N LYS A 8 -37.90 8.46 30.35
CA LYS A 8 -37.60 7.69 31.55
C LYS A 8 -36.17 7.20 31.39
N ASN A 9 -35.26 7.76 32.19
CA ASN A 9 -33.94 7.20 32.42
C ASN A 9 -34.12 5.80 33.06
N LYS A 10 -34.21 4.78 32.21
CA LYS A 10 -34.20 3.37 32.59
C LYS A 10 -32.89 2.79 32.07
N GLY A 11 -32.18 2.08 32.95
CA GLY A 11 -30.84 1.54 32.69
C GLY A 11 -30.74 0.89 31.31
N GLN A 12 -29.84 1.44 30.51
CA GLN A 12 -29.47 0.97 29.19
C GLN A 12 -29.01 -0.49 29.32
N SER A 13 -29.82 -1.41 28.80
CA SER A 13 -29.60 -2.85 29.00
C SER A 13 -28.41 -3.31 28.16
N ALA A 14 -27.53 -4.17 28.70
CA ALA A 14 -26.40 -4.74 27.97
C ALA A 14 -26.81 -5.39 26.63
N ILE A 15 -28.04 -5.90 26.55
CA ILE A 15 -28.62 -6.47 25.34
C ILE A 15 -28.78 -5.42 24.23
N GLU A 16 -29.24 -4.21 24.57
CA GLU A 16 -29.46 -3.14 23.58
C GLU A 16 -28.14 -2.71 22.94
N TYR A 17 -27.10 -2.53 23.75
CA TYR A 17 -25.76 -2.26 23.25
C TYR A 17 -25.19 -3.39 22.41
N SER A 18 -25.43 -4.65 22.80
CA SER A 18 -24.96 -5.82 22.05
C SER A 18 -25.58 -5.89 20.66
N VAL A 19 -26.88 -5.60 20.55
CA VAL A 19 -27.60 -5.57 19.27
C VAL A 19 -27.05 -4.47 18.35
N ILE A 20 -26.85 -3.26 18.87
CA ILE A 20 -26.27 -2.15 18.09
C ILE A 20 -24.85 -2.51 17.62
N LEU A 21 -24.05 -3.13 18.48
CA LEU A 21 -22.68 -3.52 18.16
C LEU A 21 -22.63 -4.57 17.05
N ILE A 22 -23.52 -5.57 17.05
CA ILE A 22 -23.62 -6.56 15.98
C ILE A 22 -23.99 -5.92 14.64
N VAL A 23 -24.96 -5.00 14.63
CA VAL A 23 -25.36 -4.27 13.41
C VAL A 23 -24.19 -3.44 12.88
N LEU A 24 -23.46 -2.76 13.76
CA LEU A 24 -22.29 -1.97 13.40
C LEU A 24 -21.17 -2.83 12.81
N MET A 25 -20.86 -3.97 13.44
CA MET A 25 -19.89 -4.94 12.90
C MET A 25 -20.29 -5.46 11.53
N GLY A 26 -21.58 -5.76 11.32
CA GLY A 26 -22.12 -6.18 10.02
C GLY A 26 -21.90 -5.13 8.93
N ALA A 27 -22.14 -3.85 9.24
CA ALA A 27 -21.90 -2.75 8.31
C ALA A 27 -20.42 -2.60 7.92
N PHE A 28 -19.50 -2.77 8.88
CA PHE A 28 -18.07 -2.74 8.61
C PHE A 28 -17.61 -3.92 7.74
N LEU A 29 -18.10 -5.13 8.01
CA LEU A 29 -17.79 -6.32 7.20
C LEU A 29 -18.27 -6.16 5.76
N ALA A 30 -19.49 -5.65 5.56
CA ALA A 30 -20.03 -5.37 4.23
C ALA A 30 -19.19 -4.33 3.48
N SER A 31 -18.83 -3.23 4.15
CA SER A 31 -17.99 -2.17 3.58
C SER A 31 -16.60 -2.68 3.21
N ALA A 32 -15.96 -3.49 4.07
CA ALA A 32 -14.64 -4.06 3.81
C ALA A 32 -14.64 -4.95 2.55
N ASN A 33 -15.69 -5.75 2.35
CA ASN A 33 -15.82 -6.60 1.16
C ASN A 33 -16.04 -5.77 -0.12
N TYR A 34 -16.79 -4.67 -0.04
CA TYR A 34 -16.96 -3.75 -1.15
C TYR A 34 -15.63 -3.11 -1.56
N PHE A 35 -14.86 -2.60 -0.60
CA PHE A 35 -13.53 -2.03 -0.85
C PHE A 35 -12.57 -3.04 -1.48
N LYS A 36 -12.51 -4.27 -0.97
CA LYS A 36 -11.67 -5.33 -1.54
C LYS A 36 -12.01 -5.58 -3.02
N ARG A 37 -13.30 -5.66 -3.37
CA ARG A 37 -13.75 -5.84 -4.76
C ARG A 37 -13.39 -4.65 -5.65
N GLY A 38 -13.54 -3.43 -5.15
CA GLY A 38 -13.16 -2.22 -5.88
C GLY A 38 -11.66 -2.16 -6.20
N VAL A 39 -10.81 -2.45 -5.21
CA VAL A 39 -9.35 -2.49 -5.41
C VAL A 39 -8.95 -3.62 -6.36
N GLN A 40 -9.52 -4.81 -6.19
CA GLN A 40 -9.27 -5.95 -7.09
C GLN A 40 -9.71 -5.66 -8.53
N GLY A 41 -10.85 -5.01 -8.73
CA GLY A 41 -11.33 -4.62 -10.07
C GLY A 41 -10.37 -3.67 -10.76
N ARG A 42 -9.91 -2.62 -10.05
CA ARG A 42 -8.92 -1.67 -10.58
C ARG A 42 -7.58 -2.32 -10.88
N TRP A 43 -7.11 -3.23 -10.03
CA TRP A 43 -5.87 -3.98 -10.29
C TRP A 43 -6.00 -4.89 -11.51
N LYS A 44 -7.14 -5.56 -11.67
CA LYS A 44 -7.42 -6.35 -12.86
C LYS A 44 -7.40 -5.48 -14.12
N GLU A 45 -8.12 -4.36 -14.13
CA GLU A 45 -8.16 -3.41 -15.26
C GLU A 45 -6.75 -2.90 -15.63
N SER A 46 -5.94 -2.52 -14.64
CA SER A 46 -4.54 -2.12 -14.90
C SER A 46 -3.68 -3.26 -15.46
N THR A 47 -3.92 -4.50 -15.00
CA THR A 47 -3.18 -5.67 -15.49
C THR A 47 -3.59 -6.04 -16.91
N ASP A 48 -4.89 -6.06 -17.18
CA ASP A 48 -5.45 -6.34 -18.51
C ASP A 48 -4.98 -5.27 -19.52
N SER A 49 -4.94 -3.99 -19.12
CA SER A 49 -4.40 -2.90 -19.94
C SER A 49 -2.92 -3.05 -20.30
N LEU A 50 -2.10 -3.64 -19.42
CA LEU A 50 -0.71 -3.98 -19.74
C LEU A 50 -0.61 -5.16 -20.71
N GLY A 51 -1.54 -6.11 -20.62
CA GLY A 51 -1.63 -7.27 -21.51
C GLY A 51 -2.09 -6.90 -22.93
N ASP A 52 -3.10 -6.04 -23.07
CA ASP A 52 -3.63 -5.59 -24.36
C ASP A 52 -2.61 -4.78 -25.18
N GLN A 53 -1.61 -4.19 -24.52
CA GLN A 53 -0.50 -3.50 -25.18
C GLN A 53 0.56 -4.45 -25.74
N TYR A 54 0.50 -5.75 -25.41
CA TYR A 54 1.43 -6.76 -25.91
C TYR A 54 0.85 -7.47 -27.14
N ASP A 55 1.09 -6.89 -28.32
CA ASP A 55 0.96 -7.61 -29.59
C ASP A 55 2.34 -8.16 -30.01
N PRO A 56 2.59 -9.47 -29.91
CA PRO A 56 3.87 -10.07 -30.27
C PRO A 56 4.16 -9.99 -31.77
N ARG A 57 3.21 -9.55 -32.61
CA ARG A 57 3.37 -9.46 -34.07
C ARG A 57 3.78 -8.08 -34.57
N THR A 58 3.57 -7.02 -33.79
CA THR A 58 3.75 -5.61 -34.25
C THR A 58 4.67 -4.76 -33.36
N SER A 59 5.02 -5.25 -32.17
CA SER A 59 5.86 -4.49 -31.22
C SER A 59 7.27 -5.05 -31.11
N ASN A 60 8.26 -4.31 -31.62
CA ASN A 60 9.67 -4.52 -31.30
C ASN A 60 10.08 -3.49 -30.23
N GLY A 61 10.08 -3.91 -28.98
CA GLY A 61 10.45 -3.07 -27.84
C GLY A 61 11.67 -3.61 -27.11
N LEU A 62 12.71 -2.79 -26.98
CA LEU A 62 13.85 -3.07 -26.10
C LEU A 62 13.76 -2.11 -24.92
N ILE A 63 13.39 -2.64 -23.75
CA ILE A 63 13.40 -1.91 -22.48
C ILE A 63 14.54 -2.47 -21.63
N ILE A 64 15.53 -1.63 -21.35
CA ILE A 64 16.61 -1.96 -20.43
C ILE A 64 16.29 -1.27 -19.10
N HIS A 65 16.00 -2.09 -18.09
CA HIS A 65 15.92 -1.65 -16.70
C HIS A 65 17.26 -1.90 -16.03
N ARG A 66 17.90 -0.85 -15.52
CA ARG A 66 19.18 -0.97 -14.81
C ARG A 66 19.05 -0.39 -13.41
N LEU A 67 19.23 -1.26 -12.44
CA LEU A 67 19.34 -0.93 -11.02
C LEU A 67 20.82 -0.94 -10.65
N ILE A 68 21.37 0.21 -10.24
CA ILE A 68 22.71 0.30 -9.68
C ILE A 68 22.58 0.75 -8.24
N SER A 69 22.95 -0.14 -7.31
CA SER A 69 23.02 0.17 -5.88
C SER A 69 24.46 0.11 -5.43
N ASN A 70 24.95 1.20 -4.84
CA ASN A 70 26.24 1.25 -4.18
C ASN A 70 26.02 1.48 -2.69
N GLN A 71 26.58 0.60 -1.88
CA GLN A 71 26.57 0.71 -0.43
C GLN A 71 28.01 0.73 0.07
N ALA A 72 28.36 1.76 0.83
CA ALA A 72 29.62 1.86 1.53
C ALA A 72 29.33 1.96 3.03
N THR A 73 29.86 1.01 3.80
CA THR A 73 29.75 0.99 5.26
C THR A 73 31.14 1.19 5.84
N ALA A 74 31.30 2.25 6.66
CA ALA A 74 32.50 2.49 7.43
C ALA A 74 32.20 2.29 8.93
N LEU A 75 33.06 1.52 9.58
CA LEU A 75 33.03 1.30 11.03
C LEU A 75 34.29 1.93 11.63
N THR A 76 34.12 2.92 12.49
CA THR A 76 35.21 3.50 13.27
C THR A 76 35.06 3.09 14.73
N ALA A 77 36.14 2.59 15.31
CA ALA A 77 36.20 2.22 16.73
C ALA A 77 37.23 3.11 17.42
N ILE A 78 36.79 3.83 18.45
CA ILE A 78 37.63 4.69 19.28
C ILE A 78 37.63 4.13 20.69
N SER A 79 38.81 3.88 21.25
CA SER A 79 38.96 3.49 22.64
C SER A 79 38.85 4.71 23.54
N THR A 80 37.88 4.73 24.45
CA THR A 80 37.74 5.73 25.50
C THR A 80 38.09 5.12 26.86
N PRO A 81 38.44 5.91 27.89
CA PRO A 81 38.75 5.39 29.22
C PRO A 81 37.60 4.60 29.89
N GLN A 82 36.37 4.72 29.37
CA GLN A 82 35.19 3.98 29.83
C GLN A 82 34.78 2.80 28.91
N GLY A 83 35.54 2.49 27.85
CA GLY A 83 35.28 1.35 26.96
C GLY A 83 35.58 1.61 25.48
N LEU A 84 34.96 0.83 24.59
CA LEU A 84 35.07 1.02 23.14
C LEU A 84 33.82 1.72 22.62
N GLN A 85 33.97 2.89 22.00
CA GLN A 85 32.90 3.55 21.27
C GLN A 85 33.04 3.22 19.78
N THR A 86 31.99 2.66 19.19
CA THR A 86 31.96 2.40 17.73
C THR A 86 30.95 3.34 17.07
N THR A 87 31.31 3.89 15.91
CA THR A 87 30.40 4.66 15.07
C THR A 87 30.31 3.99 13.71
N ARG A 88 29.08 3.81 13.25
CA ARG A 88 28.77 3.25 11.93
C ARG A 88 28.24 4.37 11.04
N GLN A 89 28.84 4.52 9.88
CA GLN A 89 28.33 5.39 8.84
C GLN A 89 28.02 4.54 7.60
N ASP A 90 26.76 4.57 7.18
CA ASP A 90 26.29 3.93 5.96
C ASP A 90 25.96 4.99 4.91
N GLN A 91 26.61 4.92 3.75
CA GLN A 91 26.25 5.69 2.57
C GLN A 91 25.61 4.75 1.56
N THR A 92 24.35 5.02 1.22
CA THR A 92 23.62 4.26 0.19
C THR A 92 23.26 5.20 -0.94
N ASN A 93 23.69 4.87 -2.15
CA ASN A 93 23.24 5.53 -3.37
C ASN A 93 22.51 4.50 -4.24
N SER A 94 21.26 4.80 -4.58
CA SER A 94 20.45 3.98 -5.46
C SER A 94 20.09 4.81 -6.68
N LEU A 95 20.53 4.36 -7.85
CA LEU A 95 20.22 5.00 -9.12
C LEU A 95 19.38 4.03 -9.95
N GLU A 96 18.17 4.46 -10.28
CA GLU A 96 17.27 3.74 -11.18
C GLU A 96 17.28 4.42 -12.55
N LEU A 97 17.68 3.68 -13.59
CA LEU A 97 17.53 4.11 -14.97
C LEU A 97 16.59 3.18 -15.71
N LYS A 98 15.56 3.79 -16.30
CA LYS A 98 14.71 3.17 -17.30
C LYS A 98 15.01 3.82 -18.65
N SER A 99 15.56 3.05 -19.58
CA SER A 99 15.80 3.51 -20.95
C SER A 99 15.33 2.43 -21.93
N GLY A 100 14.71 2.86 -23.02
CA GLY A 100 14.20 1.96 -24.04
C GLY A 100 13.43 2.71 -25.10
N SER A 101 13.42 2.17 -26.30
CA SER A 101 12.60 2.65 -27.41
C SER A 101 11.63 1.55 -27.79
N ILE A 102 10.37 1.94 -27.98
CA ILE A 102 9.34 1.07 -28.56
C ILE A 102 9.12 1.58 -29.98
N ASN A 103 9.39 0.73 -30.97
CA ASN A 103 9.03 1.03 -32.35
C ASN A 103 7.83 0.15 -32.72
N VAL A 104 6.71 0.79 -33.01
CA VAL A 104 5.49 0.14 -33.48
C VAL A 104 5.47 0.31 -34.99
N GLY A 105 5.58 -0.80 -35.72
CA GLY A 105 5.42 -0.78 -37.17
C GLY A 105 3.96 -0.50 -37.53
N ALA A 106 3.71 0.56 -38.31
CA ALA A 106 2.44 0.72 -38.98
C ALA A 106 2.34 -0.34 -40.10
N TYR A 107 1.16 -0.95 -40.21
CA TYR A 107 0.78 -1.90 -41.26
C TYR A 107 0.94 -1.32 -42.67
#